data_AF-A0A8B6BS05-F1
#
_entry.id   AF-A0A8B6BS05-F1
#
_cell.length_a   1.000
_cell.length_b   1.000
_cell.length_c   1.000
_cell.angle_alpha   90.00
_cell.angle_beta   90.00
_cell.angle_gamma   90.00
#
_symmetry.space_group_name_H-M   'P 1'
#
loop_
_entity.id
_entity.type
_entity.pdbx_description
1 polymer ?
#
loop_
_entity_poly.entity_id
_entity_poly.type
_entity_poly.pdbx_seq_one_letter_code
_entity_poly.pdbx_strand_id
1 'polypeptide(L)'
;MEQVGHNTLYVDTDSIIFCDKDKIISKTLPIGNYLGQLTNEISPEDKHITHFVAGGPKNYAYRLASGNEKCKVRGFSLDNKMNSDLINFSSICDVVVNKTIKTIKTTNPRKISRLACKRKLYNRIEEKEYRMVYTKRRLLNDLTTLPFGYCCNK
;
A
#
# COMPACT_ATOMS: atom_id res chain seq x y z
N MET A 1 -11.97 1.83 13.04
CA MET A 1 -10.91 2.74 13.53
C MET A 1 -10.96 2.91 15.04
N GLU A 2 -12.13 3.09 15.65
CA GLU A 2 -12.27 3.30 17.09
C GLU A 2 -11.66 2.16 17.95
N GLN A 3 -11.87 0.90 17.55
CA GLN A 3 -11.32 -0.27 18.27
C GLN A 3 -9.79 -0.45 18.12
N VAL A 4 -9.20 0.08 17.05
CA VAL A 4 -7.75 -0.08 16.76
C VAL A 4 -6.96 1.14 17.19
N GLY A 5 -7.60 2.32 17.18
CA GLY A 5 -7.07 3.59 17.66
C GLY A 5 -5.69 3.91 17.10
N HIS A 6 -4.77 4.24 18.01
CA HIS A 6 -3.39 4.63 17.70
C HIS A 6 -2.54 3.54 17.05
N ASN A 7 -2.98 2.28 17.11
CA ASN A 7 -2.24 1.16 16.50
C ASN A 7 -2.48 1.03 14.99
N THR A 8 -3.33 1.87 14.41
CA THR A 8 -3.65 1.89 12.99
C THR A 8 -2.48 2.45 12.18
N LEU A 9 -1.94 1.65 11.25
CA LEU A 9 -0.87 2.05 10.34
C LEU A 9 -1.39 2.58 9.01
N TYR A 10 -2.47 2.00 8.50
CA TYR A 10 -3.07 2.37 7.21
C TYR A 10 -4.54 1.99 7.14
N VAL A 11 -5.33 2.78 6.42
CA VAL A 11 -6.76 2.55 6.18
C VAL A 11 -7.08 2.86 4.73
N ASP A 12 -7.81 1.96 4.08
CA ASP A 12 -8.51 2.21 2.81
C ASP A 12 -10.02 2.00 3.01
N THR A 13 -10.76 1.91 1.92
CA THR A 13 -12.23 1.83 1.89
C THR A 13 -12.77 0.66 2.72
N ASP A 14 -12.11 -0.49 2.64
CA ASP A 14 -12.55 -1.78 3.16
C ASP A 14 -11.44 -2.57 3.86
N SER A 15 -10.26 -1.97 4.05
CA SER A 15 -9.10 -2.62 4.67
C SER A 15 -8.43 -1.73 5.71
N ILE A 16 -7.90 -2.37 6.75
CA ILE A 16 -7.12 -1.73 7.81
C ILE A 16 -5.85 -2.54 8.06
N ILE A 17 -4.73 -1.84 8.21
CA ILE A 17 -3.45 -2.41 8.61
C ILE A 17 -3.09 -1.80 9.95
N PHE A 18 -2.73 -2.64 10.92
CA PHE A 18 -2.50 -2.22 12.29
C PHE A 18 -1.40 -3.05 12.96
N CYS A 19 -0.81 -2.50 14.01
CA CYS A 19 0.15 -3.20 14.85
C CYS A 19 -0.58 -3.81 16.06
N ASP A 20 -0.41 -5.11 16.29
CA ASP A 20 -1.03 -5.79 17.44
C ASP A 20 0.04 -6.47 18.30
N LYS A 21 0.69 -5.68 19.14
CA LYS A 21 1.84 -6.13 19.95
C LYS A 21 1.44 -7.25 20.93
N ASP A 22 0.27 -7.11 21.56
CA ASP A 22 -0.19 -8.00 22.63
C ASP A 22 -1.21 -9.04 22.16
N LYS A 23 -1.51 -9.08 20.85
CA LYS A 23 -2.57 -9.92 20.25
C LYS A 23 -3.95 -9.71 20.90
N ILE A 24 -4.20 -8.51 21.41
CA ILE A 24 -5.46 -8.16 22.07
C ILE A 24 -6.43 -7.66 21.02
N ILE A 25 -5.96 -6.80 20.11
CA ILE A 25 -6.81 -6.12 19.13
C ILE A 25 -7.42 -7.15 18.17
N SER A 26 -6.61 -8.08 17.66
CA SER A 26 -7.05 -9.16 16.78
C SER A 26 -8.08 -10.10 17.43
N LYS A 27 -8.07 -10.24 18.76
CA LYS A 27 -9.09 -11.03 19.49
C LYS A 27 -10.40 -10.26 19.68
N THR A 28 -10.35 -8.94 19.79
CA THR A 28 -11.53 -8.10 20.01
C THR A 28 -12.23 -7.72 18.71
N LEU A 29 -11.49 -7.66 17.59
CA LEU A 29 -12.06 -7.38 16.29
C LEU A 29 -12.98 -8.55 15.84
N PRO A 30 -14.12 -8.26 15.19
CA PRO A 30 -15.01 -9.28 14.67
C PRO A 30 -14.41 -9.90 13.40
N ILE A 31 -13.39 -10.74 13.57
CA ILE A 31 -12.71 -11.42 12.46
C ILE A 31 -13.51 -12.64 12.02
N GLY A 32 -13.84 -12.73 10.74
CA GLY A 32 -14.54 -13.88 10.18
C GLY A 32 -14.99 -13.70 8.73
N ASN A 33 -15.90 -14.58 8.30
CA ASN A 33 -16.32 -14.71 6.90
C ASN A 33 -17.77 -14.24 6.65
N TYR A 34 -18.43 -13.70 7.68
CA TYR A 34 -19.82 -13.23 7.55
C TYR A 34 -19.90 -11.75 7.19
N LEU A 35 -21.04 -11.33 6.66
CA LEU A 35 -21.27 -9.93 6.28
C LEU A 35 -21.06 -9.00 7.48
N GLY A 36 -20.24 -7.97 7.29
CA GLY A 36 -19.89 -6.99 8.33
C GLY A 36 -18.71 -7.41 9.22
N GLN A 37 -18.16 -8.61 9.05
CA GLN A 37 -16.94 -9.05 9.72
C GLN A 37 -15.70 -8.67 8.91
N LEU A 38 -14.56 -8.54 9.60
CA LEU A 38 -13.27 -8.30 8.97
C LEU A 38 -12.63 -9.63 8.59
N THR A 39 -12.29 -9.83 7.33
CA THR A 39 -11.57 -11.03 6.91
C THR A 39 -10.06 -10.80 7.02
N ASN A 40 -9.32 -11.78 7.55
CA ASN A 40 -7.87 -11.75 7.54
C ASN A 40 -7.34 -12.10 6.15
N GLU A 41 -6.73 -11.13 5.45
CA GLU A 41 -6.15 -11.33 4.12
C GLU A 41 -4.82 -12.09 4.12
N ILE A 42 -4.18 -12.24 5.28
CA ILE A 42 -2.90 -12.94 5.40
C ILE A 42 -3.15 -14.42 5.68
N SER A 43 -2.60 -15.28 4.83
CA SER A 43 -2.72 -16.73 4.99
C SER A 43 -1.96 -17.22 6.22
N PRO A 44 -2.38 -18.35 6.83
CA PRO A 44 -1.69 -18.92 8.00
C PRO A 44 -0.21 -19.23 7.76
N GLU A 45 0.14 -19.62 6.53
CA GLU A 45 1.51 -19.89 6.06
C GLU A 45 2.39 -18.61 6.04
N ASP A 46 1.82 -17.47 5.65
CA ASP A 46 2.49 -16.17 5.66
C ASP A 46 2.56 -15.54 7.07
N LYS A 47 1.79 -16.08 8.02
CA LYS A 47 1.67 -15.70 9.43
C LYS A 47 1.21 -14.26 9.64
N HIS A 48 2.12 -13.29 9.53
CA HIS A 48 1.86 -11.88 9.81
C HIS A 48 2.81 -10.96 9.03
N ILE A 49 2.45 -9.69 8.94
CA ILE A 49 3.28 -8.64 8.36
C ILE A 49 4.39 -8.29 9.34
N THR A 50 5.65 -8.35 8.88
CA THR A 50 6.83 -7.97 9.67
C THR A 50 7.27 -6.54 9.39
N HIS A 51 7.13 -6.10 8.14
CA HIS A 51 7.50 -4.75 7.72
C HIS A 51 6.39 -4.16 6.86
N PHE A 52 6.06 -2.90 7.12
CA PHE A 52 5.04 -2.17 6.41
C PHE A 52 5.57 -0.80 6.01
N VAL A 53 5.32 -0.40 4.76
CA VAL A 53 5.64 0.93 4.24
C VAL A 53 4.45 1.50 3.49
N ALA A 54 4.14 2.77 3.72
CA ALA A 54 3.10 3.50 3.01
C ALA A 54 3.67 4.78 2.38
N GLY A 55 3.57 4.86 1.05
CA GLY A 55 3.93 6.05 0.26
C GLY A 55 2.76 7.01 0.02
N GLY A 56 1.57 6.71 0.55
CA GLY A 56 0.37 7.54 0.43
C GLY A 56 -0.90 6.72 0.18
N PRO A 57 -2.03 7.37 -0.17
CA PRO A 57 -3.27 6.69 -0.49
C PRO A 57 -3.09 5.73 -1.67
N LYS A 58 -3.47 4.46 -1.45
CA LYS A 58 -3.38 3.36 -2.43
C LYS A 58 -1.95 3.12 -2.95
N ASN A 59 -0.96 3.44 -2.13
CA ASN A 59 0.47 3.26 -2.39
C ASN A 59 1.13 2.72 -1.11
N TYR A 60 1.21 1.41 -1.00
CA TYR A 60 1.81 0.72 0.15
C TYR A 60 2.47 -0.59 -0.26
N ALA A 61 3.38 -1.08 0.57
CA ALA A 61 3.97 -2.39 0.43
C ALA A 61 4.24 -3.01 1.80
N TYR A 62 4.30 -4.34 1.84
CA TYR A 62 4.59 -5.06 3.07
C TYR A 62 5.35 -6.35 2.80
N ARG A 63 6.12 -6.77 3.81
CA ARG A 63 6.82 -8.05 3.87
C ARG A 63 6.20 -8.92 4.95
N LEU A 64 5.95 -10.18 4.60
CA LEU A 64 5.38 -11.20 5.47
C LEU A 64 6.48 -11.97 6.19
N ALA A 65 6.12 -12.66 7.27
CA ALA A 65 7.07 -13.46 8.05
C ALA A 65 7.61 -14.67 7.26
N SER A 66 6.89 -15.12 6.23
CA SER A 66 7.36 -16.11 5.26
C SER A 66 8.48 -15.59 4.34
N GLY A 67 8.71 -14.28 4.30
CA GLY A 67 9.60 -13.61 3.34
C GLY A 67 8.90 -13.09 2.09
N ASN A 68 7.63 -13.45 1.88
CA ASN A 68 6.84 -12.96 0.75
C ASN A 68 6.61 -11.45 0.84
N GLU A 69 6.63 -10.77 -0.30
CA GLU A 69 6.43 -9.33 -0.40
C GLU A 69 5.22 -9.02 -1.28
N LYS A 70 4.44 -8.02 -0.88
CA LYS A 70 3.31 -7.54 -1.67
C LYS A 70 3.38 -6.03 -1.80
N CYS A 71 3.27 -5.56 -3.04
CA CYS A 71 3.23 -4.14 -3.37
C CYS A 71 1.86 -3.78 -3.95
N LYS A 72 1.31 -2.66 -3.51
CA LYS A 72 0.01 -2.13 -3.93
C LYS A 72 0.19 -0.67 -4.30
N VAL A 73 0.32 -0.42 -5.60
CA VAL A 73 0.53 0.91 -6.15
C VAL A 73 -0.51 1.19 -7.22
N ARG A 74 -1.51 2.02 -6.89
CA ARG A 74 -2.56 2.39 -7.84
C ARG A 74 -1.97 3.12 -9.05
N GLY A 75 -2.44 2.74 -10.24
CA GLY A 75 -2.00 3.32 -11.50
C GLY A 75 -0.87 2.54 -12.19
N PHE A 76 -0.24 1.59 -11.50
CA PHE A 76 0.79 0.73 -12.05
C PHE A 76 0.31 -0.71 -12.12
N SER A 77 0.55 -1.37 -13.25
CA SER A 77 0.31 -2.81 -13.39
C SER A 77 1.57 -3.56 -12.95
N LEU A 78 1.55 -4.13 -11.75
CA LEU A 78 2.67 -4.88 -11.17
C LEU A 78 2.68 -6.36 -11.57
N ASP A 79 1.63 -6.84 -12.23
CA ASP A 79 1.61 -8.17 -12.86
C ASP A 79 2.63 -8.28 -14.00
N ASN A 80 3.04 -7.13 -14.56
CA ASN A 80 4.15 -7.06 -15.49
C ASN A 80 5.49 -7.13 -14.72
N LYS A 81 6.28 -8.16 -15.02
CA LYS A 81 7.61 -8.38 -14.43
C LYS A 81 8.53 -7.15 -14.52
N MET A 82 8.54 -6.45 -15.66
CA MET A 82 9.36 -5.24 -15.84
C MET A 82 9.01 -4.14 -14.82
N ASN A 83 7.72 -4.01 -14.49
CA ASN A 83 7.27 -3.01 -13.53
C ASN A 83 7.50 -3.47 -12.09
N SER A 84 7.27 -4.76 -11.78
CA SER A 84 7.47 -5.28 -10.43
C SER A 84 8.94 -5.41 -10.04
N ASP A 85 9.85 -5.56 -11.00
CA ASP A 85 11.29 -5.51 -10.73
C ASP A 85 11.74 -4.09 -10.33
N LEU A 86 11.11 -3.06 -10.90
CA LEU A 86 11.40 -1.65 -10.59
C LEU A 86 10.65 -1.14 -9.37
N ILE A 87 9.38 -1.51 -9.22
CA ILE A 87 8.49 -1.15 -8.11
C ILE A 87 8.29 -2.37 -7.24
N ASN A 88 9.26 -2.58 -6.35
CA ASN A 88 9.29 -3.62 -5.33
C ASN A 88 9.34 -3.02 -3.92
N PHE A 89 9.29 -3.87 -2.89
CA PHE A 89 9.28 -3.43 -1.49
C PHE A 89 10.49 -2.53 -1.15
N SER A 90 11.69 -2.93 -1.55
CA SER A 90 12.92 -2.16 -1.31
C SER A 90 12.85 -0.78 -1.96
N SER A 91 12.45 -0.71 -3.23
CA SER A 91 12.35 0.54 -3.97
C SER A 91 11.34 1.51 -3.34
N ILE A 92 10.21 1.01 -2.84
CA ILE A 92 9.19 1.83 -2.17
C ILE A 92 9.73 2.32 -0.82
N CYS A 93 10.38 1.45 -0.04
CA CYS A 93 11.06 1.83 1.19
C CYS A 93 12.08 2.94 0.95
N ASP A 94 12.93 2.81 -0.07
CA ASP A 94 13.94 3.81 -0.39
C ASP A 94 13.32 5.16 -0.75
N VAL A 95 12.26 5.15 -1.57
CA VAL A 95 11.54 6.37 -1.96
C VAL A 95 10.88 7.05 -0.75
N VAL A 96 10.35 6.28 0.21
CA VAL A 96 9.69 6.82 1.40
C VAL A 96 10.69 7.32 2.45
N VAL A 97 11.74 6.56 2.73
CA VAL A 97 12.71 6.87 3.79
C VAL A 97 13.68 7.96 3.33
N ASN A 98 14.28 7.81 2.14
CA ASN A 98 15.41 8.65 1.77
C ASN A 98 15.01 10.03 1.25
N LYS A 99 13.71 10.33 1.07
CA LYS A 99 13.07 11.61 0.61
C LYS A 99 13.74 12.33 -0.57
N THR A 100 14.80 11.76 -1.12
CA THR A 100 15.50 12.17 -2.31
C THR A 100 14.58 11.81 -3.45
N ILE A 101 14.32 12.77 -4.33
CA ILE A 101 13.36 12.68 -5.43
C ILE A 101 13.88 11.64 -6.43
N LYS A 102 13.73 10.35 -6.10
CA LYS A 102 13.97 9.21 -6.98
C LYS A 102 12.63 8.84 -7.59
N THR A 103 12.27 9.56 -8.65
CA THR A 103 11.17 9.13 -9.51
C THR A 103 11.57 7.82 -10.19
N ILE A 104 10.77 6.78 -10.05
CA ILE A 104 11.01 5.49 -10.73
C ILE A 104 10.26 5.51 -12.06
N LYS A 105 10.97 5.45 -13.18
CA LYS A 105 10.37 5.36 -14.52
C LYS A 105 10.04 3.91 -14.84
N THR A 106 8.79 3.64 -15.21
CA THR A 106 8.33 2.34 -15.68
C THR A 106 7.87 2.42 -17.12
N THR A 107 8.27 1.43 -17.93
CA THR A 107 7.85 1.31 -19.33
C THR A 107 7.19 -0.04 -19.54
N ASN A 108 5.93 -0.03 -19.95
CA ASN A 108 5.22 -1.21 -20.42
C ASN A 108 5.12 -1.15 -21.95
N PRO A 109 5.89 -1.97 -22.69
CA PRO A 109 5.93 -1.90 -24.15
C PRO A 109 4.66 -2.40 -24.83
N ARG A 110 3.82 -3.18 -24.12
CA ARG A 110 2.66 -3.88 -24.70
C ARG A 110 1.39 -3.66 -23.87
N LYS A 111 1.09 -2.40 -23.52
CA LYS A 111 -0.13 -2.07 -22.80
C LYS A 111 -1.35 -2.24 -23.71
N ILE A 112 -2.20 -3.21 -23.38
CA ILE A 112 -3.50 -3.38 -24.03
C ILE A 112 -4.39 -2.19 -23.68
N SER A 113 -4.90 -1.51 -24.72
CA SER A 113 -5.76 -0.34 -24.61
C SER A 113 -7.02 -0.51 -25.47
N ARG A 114 -8.13 0.10 -25.05
CA ARG A 114 -9.42 0.03 -25.76
C ARG A 114 -9.77 1.39 -26.35
N LEU A 115 -10.08 1.40 -27.63
CA LEU A 115 -10.67 2.56 -28.30
C LEU A 115 -12.20 2.40 -28.30
N ALA A 116 -12.85 2.96 -27.28
CA ALA A 116 -14.27 2.72 -26.98
C ALA A 116 -15.19 2.99 -28.18
N CYS A 117 -15.00 4.12 -28.85
CA CYS A 117 -15.83 4.55 -29.99
C CYS A 117 -15.81 3.55 -31.17
N LYS A 118 -14.68 2.86 -31.39
CA LYS A 118 -14.53 1.89 -32.49
C LYS A 118 -14.60 0.44 -32.01
N ARG A 119 -14.83 0.21 -30.70
CA ARG A 119 -14.77 -1.11 -30.05
C ARG A 119 -13.51 -1.93 -30.40
N LYS A 120 -12.38 -1.27 -30.68
CA LYS A 120 -11.12 -1.93 -31.05
C LYS A 120 -10.18 -2.00 -29.86
N LEU A 121 -9.47 -3.13 -29.74
CA LEU A 121 -8.33 -3.29 -28.85
C LEU A 121 -7.04 -3.06 -29.66
N TYR A 122 -6.06 -2.44 -29.04
CA TYR A 122 -4.74 -2.22 -29.63
C TYR A 122 -3.69 -2.18 -28.53
N ASN A 123 -2.46 -2.50 -28.89
CA ASN A 123 -1.32 -2.37 -28.00
C ASN A 123 -0.67 -1.01 -28.19
N ARG A 124 -0.20 -0.42 -27.10
CA ARG A 124 0.65 0.77 -27.13
C ARG A 124 1.74 0.67 -26.08
N ILE A 125 2.78 1.46 -26.24
CA ILE A 125 3.76 1.68 -25.19
C ILE A 125 3.13 2.59 -24.13
N GLU A 126 3.29 2.25 -22.86
CA GLU A 126 2.87 3.07 -21.72
C GLU A 126 4.09 3.37 -20.86
N GLU A 127 4.39 4.66 -20.70
CA GLU A 127 5.44 5.14 -19.80
C GLU A 127 4.79 5.85 -18.62
N LYS A 128 5.28 5.56 -17.41
CA LYS A 128 4.78 6.15 -16.17
C LYS A 128 5.93 6.44 -15.23
N GLU A 129 5.74 7.48 -14.44
CA GLU A 129 6.67 7.92 -13.41
C GLU A 129 6.05 7.70 -12.03
N TYR A 130 6.62 6.75 -11.29
CA TYR A 130 6.25 6.52 -9.90
C TYR A 130 6.96 7.53 -9.00
N ARG A 131 6.17 8.16 -8.13
CA ARG A 131 6.65 9.07 -7.09
C ARG A 131 5.80 8.90 -5.83
N MET A 132 6.40 9.15 -4.68
CA MET A 132 5.64 9.28 -3.44
C MET A 132 4.75 10.52 -3.52
N VAL A 133 3.45 10.35 -3.30
CA VAL A 133 2.48 11.45 -3.26
C VAL A 133 1.75 11.40 -1.92
N TYR A 134 2.22 12.23 -0.99
CA TYR A 134 1.69 12.28 0.36
C TYR A 134 0.84 13.55 0.57
N THR A 135 -0.38 13.57 0.01
CA THR A 135 -1.23 14.78 -0.01
C THR A 135 -2.34 14.79 1.04
N LYS A 136 -2.55 13.70 1.79
CA LYS A 136 -3.72 13.53 2.68
C LYS A 136 -3.41 13.60 4.17
N ARG A 137 -2.15 13.50 4.56
CA ARG A 137 -1.70 13.52 5.97
C ARG A 137 -0.38 14.30 6.04
N ARG A 138 -0.06 14.82 7.23
CA ARG A 138 1.23 15.45 7.52
C ARG A 138 2.25 14.37 7.90
N LEU A 139 3.33 14.25 7.13
CA LEU A 139 4.45 13.35 7.44
C LEU A 139 5.44 14.10 8.36
N LEU A 140 5.73 13.54 9.52
CA LEU A 140 6.71 14.05 10.46
C LEU A 140 8.14 13.56 10.12
N ASN A 141 9.14 14.06 10.84
CA ASN A 141 10.56 13.75 10.56
C ASN A 141 10.93 12.29 10.92
N ASP A 142 10.26 11.73 11.92
CA ASP A 142 10.31 10.34 12.36
C ASP A 142 9.44 9.39 11.50
N LEU A 143 8.95 9.86 10.36
CA LEU A 143 8.07 9.14 9.42
C LEU A 143 6.68 8.82 9.98
N THR A 144 6.31 9.29 11.18
CA THR A 144 4.92 9.19 11.64
C THR A 144 4.02 10.12 10.82
N THR A 145 2.75 9.75 10.71
CA THR A 145 1.79 10.47 9.86
C THR A 145 0.59 10.91 10.68
N LEU A 146 0.27 12.21 10.61
CA LEU A 146 -0.83 12.81 11.35
C LEU A 146 -1.92 13.32 10.39
N PRO A 147 -3.21 13.28 10.77
CA PRO A 147 -4.23 13.95 10.00
C PRO A 147 -4.01 15.48 10.01
N PHE A 148 -4.40 16.16 8.94
CA PHE A 148 -4.39 17.62 8.94
C PHE A 148 -5.37 18.15 10.00
N GLY A 149 -4.95 19.16 10.76
CA GLY A 149 -5.72 19.69 11.90
C GLY A 149 -5.55 18.92 13.21
N TYR A 150 -4.70 17.88 13.27
CA TYR A 150 -4.36 17.23 14.54
C TYR A 150 -3.58 18.20 15.45
N CYS A 151 -4.27 18.73 16.46
CA CYS A 151 -3.68 19.45 17.57
C CYS A 151 -3.48 18.46 18.71
N CYS A 152 -2.23 18.25 19.13
CA CYS A 152 -1.93 17.53 20.35
C CYS A 152 -2.35 18.45 21.50
N ASN A 153 -3.55 18.25 22.05
CA ASN A 153 -3.94 18.92 23.29
C ASN A 153 -2.96 18.43 24.37
N LYS A 154 -2.17 19.38 24.89
CA LYS A 154 -1.30 19.19 26.04
C LYS A 154 -2.13 19.04 27.31
#